data_AF-V9FZQ8-F1
#
_entry.id   AF-V9FZQ8-F1
#
_cell.length_a   1.000
_cell.length_b   1.000
_cell.length_c   1.000
_cell.angle_alpha   90.00
_cell.angle_beta   90.00
_cell.angle_gamma   90.00
#
_symmetry.space_group_name_H-M   'P 1'
#
loop_
_entity.id
_entity.type
_entity.pdbx_description
1 polymer ?
#
loop_
_entity_poly.entity_id
_entity_poly.type
_entity_poly.pdbx_seq_one_letter_code
_entity_poly.pdbx_strand_id
1 'polypeptide(L)'
;MEDLPAVLKLHVLQFLDHSALHAAEQTSHALLELTREHELWRSLSDAHVTCSESLNRSDLWKKMVCLAQRSAVDDKQLLGGVEAFSSADRPSESPVNTLTSSRCWMELHQLQTTDSEQEAELTTLGERIQHHCGCSSGESCYWSSSASTNQNATEFIDYALNGPCVVNAVQIVPYRVFWHPDSPTYAPKRVRFEFFDVDDMATLQGAAGWRNRPLGTRASVIKPFFASHDYEVKNDMTLQEFLLPRKVAASKKTVLRITLIGRHQAQTFELPEEFLDGNEERRPKYYCCLSYVNVCGVPWKPVQTESEASTSIAQSYSMSPNLRMAALTGLAVYMTACYEGFVGRTRRWE
;
A
#
# COMPACT_ATOMS: atom_id res chain seq x y z
N MET A 1 17.41 40.69 26.13
CA MET A 1 17.23 40.32 24.72
C MET A 1 15.74 40.47 24.48
N GLU A 2 15.33 41.57 23.85
CA GLU A 2 13.91 41.94 23.72
C GLU A 2 13.16 40.87 22.93
N ASP A 3 11.99 40.48 23.43
CA ASP A 3 11.17 39.47 22.80
C ASP A 3 10.63 40.01 21.47
N LEU A 4 10.93 39.31 20.37
CA LEU A 4 10.50 39.75 19.03
C LEU A 4 8.97 39.93 18.99
N PRO A 5 8.45 40.98 18.34
CA PRO A 5 7.02 41.15 18.11
C PRO A 5 6.40 39.91 17.45
N ALA A 6 5.15 39.59 17.82
CA ALA A 6 4.42 38.42 17.31
C ALA A 6 4.36 38.37 15.78
N VAL A 7 4.22 39.53 15.12
CA VAL A 7 4.18 39.65 13.65
C VAL A 7 5.49 39.19 13.00
N LEU A 8 6.64 39.55 13.59
CA LEU A 8 7.94 39.13 13.06
C LEU A 8 8.16 37.63 13.28
N LYS A 9 7.76 37.11 14.45
CA LYS A 9 7.78 35.67 14.73
C LYS A 9 6.93 34.90 13.72
N LEU A 10 5.71 35.37 13.46
CA LEU A 10 4.81 34.75 12.48
C LEU A 10 5.41 34.72 11.08
N HIS A 11 6.00 35.83 10.61
CA HIS A 11 6.65 35.84 9.30
C HIS A 11 7.79 34.83 9.21
N VAL A 12 8.59 34.66 10.25
CA VAL A 12 9.61 33.59 10.27
C VAL A 12 8.97 32.21 10.23
N LEU A 13 7.94 31.98 11.05
CA LEU A 13 7.24 30.68 11.13
C LEU A 13 6.64 30.24 9.78
N GLN A 14 6.18 31.19 8.95
CA GLN A 14 5.60 30.91 7.63
C GLN A 14 6.60 30.33 6.61
N PHE A 15 7.90 30.50 6.82
CA PHE A 15 8.95 29.93 5.96
C PHE A 15 9.57 28.65 6.51
N LEU A 16 9.16 28.21 7.69
CA LEU A 16 9.71 27.00 8.29
C LEU A 16 9.19 25.75 7.58
N ASP A 17 10.11 24.84 7.31
CA ASP A 17 9.76 23.50 6.88
C ASP A 17 9.13 22.69 8.03
N HIS A 18 8.67 21.48 7.72
CA HIS A 18 8.09 20.57 8.72
C HIS A 18 8.96 20.40 9.98
N SER A 19 10.28 20.21 9.80
CA SER A 19 11.18 19.91 10.92
C SER A 19 11.40 21.14 11.80
N ALA A 20 11.59 22.30 11.17
CA ALA A 20 11.81 23.56 11.85
C ALA A 20 10.55 24.07 12.55
N LEU A 21 9.37 23.89 11.95
CA LEU A 21 8.10 24.25 12.58
C LEU A 21 7.83 23.37 13.82
N HIS A 22 8.16 22.07 13.73
CA HIS A 22 8.06 21.17 14.88
C HIS A 22 9.01 21.58 16.02
N ALA A 23 10.23 21.98 15.69
CA ALA A 23 11.19 22.48 16.67
C ALA A 23 10.72 23.80 17.30
N ALA A 24 10.18 24.73 16.49
CA ALA A 24 9.66 26.02 16.96
C ALA A 24 8.57 25.83 18.03
N GLU A 25 7.59 24.95 17.79
CA GLU A 25 6.55 24.62 18.76
C GLU A 25 7.09 24.02 20.07
N GLN A 26 8.18 23.25 20.01
CA GLN A 26 8.80 22.64 21.21
C GLN A 26 9.62 23.65 22.02
N THR A 27 10.14 24.69 21.37
CA THR A 27 11.00 25.69 22.02
C THR A 27 10.23 26.79 22.75
N SER A 28 8.99 27.10 22.34
CA SER A 28 8.25 28.22 22.92
C SER A 28 6.73 28.05 22.82
N HIS A 29 6.04 28.28 23.94
CA HIS A 29 4.57 28.29 23.99
C HIS A 29 3.97 29.39 23.10
N ALA A 30 4.61 30.56 23.01
CA ALA A 30 4.15 31.64 22.15
C ALA A 30 4.23 31.27 20.66
N LEU A 31 5.27 30.51 20.25
CA LEU A 31 5.39 30.02 18.88
C LEU A 31 4.36 28.91 18.59
N LEU A 32 4.07 28.06 19.58
CA LEU A 32 3.00 27.07 19.49
C LEU A 32 1.62 27.72 19.29
N GLU A 33 1.31 28.76 20.07
CA GLU A 33 0.06 29.52 19.92
C GLU A 33 -0.04 30.15 18.54
N LEU A 34 0.99 30.87 18.10
CA LEU A 34 1.03 31.47 16.75
C LEU A 34 0.87 30.42 15.64
N THR A 35 1.50 29.26 15.78
CA THR A 35 1.40 28.17 14.80
C THR A 35 -0.02 27.64 14.67
N ARG A 36 -0.74 27.55 15.80
CA ARG A 36 -2.14 27.09 15.85
C ARG A 36 -3.11 28.16 15.38
N GLU A 37 -2.97 29.39 15.86
CA GLU A 37 -3.83 30.53 15.51
C GLU A 37 -3.78 30.84 14.02
N HIS A 38 -2.61 30.69 13.40
CA HIS A 38 -2.40 30.98 11.98
C HIS A 38 -2.39 29.72 11.09
N GLU A 39 -2.82 28.57 11.62
CA GLU A 39 -2.99 27.33 10.86
C GLU A 39 -1.76 26.91 10.04
N LEU A 40 -0.53 27.15 10.52
CA LEU A 40 0.67 26.97 9.68
C LEU A 40 0.86 25.50 9.24
N TRP A 41 0.41 24.56 10.06
CA TRP A 41 0.36 23.13 9.69
C TRP A 41 -0.57 22.84 8.52
N ARG A 42 -1.63 23.63 8.33
CA ARG A 42 -2.52 23.51 7.16
C ARG A 42 -1.76 23.81 5.89
N SER A 43 -1.00 24.90 5.87
CA SER A 43 -0.21 25.30 4.70
C SER A 43 0.80 24.22 4.30
N LEU A 44 1.50 23.63 5.27
CA LEU A 44 2.38 22.49 5.02
C LEU A 44 1.61 21.23 4.59
N SER A 45 0.43 20.99 5.16
CA SER A 45 -0.43 19.88 4.77
C SER A 45 -0.87 20.00 3.32
N ASP A 46 -1.40 21.14 2.91
CA ASP A 46 -1.92 21.38 1.56
C ASP A 46 -0.82 21.24 0.48
N ALA A 47 0.44 21.53 0.85
CA ALA A 47 1.60 21.36 -0.01
C ALA A 47 2.01 19.88 -0.23
N HIS A 48 1.81 19.01 0.78
CA HIS A 48 2.35 17.64 0.77
C HIS A 48 1.29 16.54 0.69
N VAL A 49 0.06 16.81 1.14
CA VAL A 49 -0.99 15.83 1.37
C VAL A 49 -2.32 16.34 0.83
N THR A 50 -3.02 15.50 0.09
CA THR A 50 -4.44 15.68 -0.24
C THR A 50 -5.29 14.82 0.68
N CYS A 51 -6.42 15.36 1.12
CA CYS A 51 -7.38 14.64 1.95
C CYS A 51 -8.80 15.06 1.58
N SER A 52 -9.79 14.26 1.98
CA SER A 52 -11.19 14.62 1.86
C SER A 52 -11.59 15.70 2.87
N GLU A 53 -12.77 16.30 2.69
CA GLU A 53 -13.30 17.30 3.63
C GLU A 53 -13.44 16.73 5.06
N SER A 54 -13.76 15.44 5.19
CA SER A 54 -13.91 14.76 6.48
C SER A 54 -12.62 14.71 7.30
N LEU A 55 -11.46 14.75 6.63
CA LEU A 55 -10.13 14.72 7.24
C LEU A 55 -9.48 16.11 7.33
N ASN A 56 -10.04 17.12 6.66
CA ASN A 56 -9.51 18.48 6.64
C ASN A 56 -9.87 19.23 7.93
N ARG A 57 -9.25 18.83 9.05
CA ARG A 57 -9.49 19.41 10.39
C ARG A 57 -8.19 19.86 11.03
N SER A 58 -8.27 20.93 11.83
CA SER A 58 -7.12 21.56 12.47
C SER A 58 -6.35 20.62 13.42
N ASP A 59 -7.03 19.67 14.04
CA ASP A 59 -6.43 18.67 14.92
C ASP A 59 -5.61 17.61 14.16
N LEU A 60 -5.79 17.50 12.83
CA LEU A 60 -5.19 16.45 12.01
C LEU A 60 -4.04 16.94 11.13
N TRP A 61 -3.96 18.22 10.78
CA TRP A 61 -2.96 18.73 9.84
C TRP A 61 -1.53 18.38 10.25
N LYS A 62 -1.14 18.70 11.50
CA LYS A 62 0.19 18.36 12.02
C LYS A 62 0.48 16.87 11.88
N LYS A 63 -0.48 16.02 12.27
CA LYS A 63 -0.34 14.57 12.20
C LYS A 63 -0.16 14.08 10.76
N MET A 64 -0.95 14.61 9.81
CA MET A 64 -0.85 14.24 8.40
C MET A 64 0.50 14.63 7.81
N VAL A 65 1.01 15.83 8.10
CA VAL A 65 2.35 16.26 7.66
C VAL A 65 3.42 15.35 8.27
N CYS A 66 3.38 15.06 9.57
CA CYS A 66 4.33 14.16 10.21
C CYS A 66 4.33 12.76 9.57
N LEU A 67 3.15 12.20 9.29
CA LEU A 67 3.03 10.90 8.61
C LEU A 67 3.55 10.95 7.17
N ALA A 68 3.29 12.04 6.47
CA ALA A 68 3.77 12.26 5.11
C ALA A 68 5.30 12.37 5.02
N GLN A 69 5.99 12.76 6.10
CA GLN A 69 7.47 12.81 6.12
C GLN A 69 8.12 11.48 6.50
N ARG A 70 7.33 10.50 6.96
CA ARG A 70 7.86 9.15 7.24
C ARG A 70 8.06 8.37 5.95
N SER A 71 9.08 7.52 5.93
CA SER A 71 9.25 6.53 4.88
C SER A 71 8.04 5.60 4.87
N ALA A 72 7.52 5.33 3.67
CA ALA A 72 6.52 4.29 3.50
C ALA A 72 7.11 2.95 3.99
N VAL A 73 6.31 2.19 4.72
CA VAL A 73 6.68 0.83 5.09
C VAL A 73 6.25 -0.06 3.93
N ASP A 74 7.07 -1.05 3.54
CA ASP A 74 6.76 -2.10 2.54
C ASP A 74 5.63 -3.05 3.01
N ASP A 75 4.78 -2.58 3.91
CA ASP A 75 3.81 -3.40 4.59
C ASP A 75 2.66 -3.74 3.64
N LYS A 76 2.52 -5.03 3.35
CA LYS A 76 1.47 -5.63 2.51
C LYS A 76 0.06 -5.47 3.07
N GLN A 77 -0.17 -4.53 3.98
CA GLN A 77 -1.32 -4.48 4.87
C GLN A 77 -2.15 -3.21 4.75
N LEU A 78 -1.84 -2.28 3.84
CA LEU A 78 -2.68 -1.08 3.67
C LEU A 78 -3.95 -1.33 2.85
N LEU A 79 -3.98 -2.40 2.05
CA LEU A 79 -5.20 -2.88 1.40
C LEU A 79 -5.95 -3.82 2.34
N GLY A 80 -7.24 -3.55 2.56
CA GLY A 80 -8.09 -4.34 3.44
C GLY A 80 -8.93 -5.39 2.69
N GLY A 81 -9.37 -5.09 1.47
CA GLY A 81 -10.25 -5.98 0.72
C GLY A 81 -10.74 -5.37 -0.58
N VAL A 82 -11.48 -6.16 -1.37
CA VAL A 82 -12.13 -5.72 -2.61
C VAL A 82 -13.57 -5.32 -2.31
N GLU A 83 -13.94 -4.10 -2.68
CA GLU A 83 -15.29 -3.54 -2.49
C GLU A 83 -16.16 -3.72 -3.73
N ALA A 84 -15.57 -3.58 -4.93
CA ALA A 84 -16.23 -3.81 -6.20
C ALA A 84 -15.22 -3.95 -7.34
N PHE A 85 -15.70 -4.37 -8.49
CA PHE A 85 -14.93 -4.46 -9.72
C PHE A 85 -15.87 -4.42 -10.92
N SER A 86 -15.34 -4.08 -12.10
CA SER A 86 -16.10 -4.02 -13.35
C SER A 86 -16.51 -5.40 -13.86
N SER A 87 -15.56 -6.34 -13.88
CA SER A 87 -15.76 -7.66 -14.49
C SER A 87 -14.72 -8.67 -14.01
N ALA A 88 -15.03 -9.95 -14.20
CA ALA A 88 -14.09 -11.06 -14.08
C ALA A 88 -14.43 -12.09 -15.18
N ASP A 89 -13.44 -12.69 -15.84
CA ASP A 89 -13.72 -13.70 -16.88
C ASP A 89 -14.32 -14.97 -16.27
N ARG A 90 -13.77 -15.41 -15.13
CA ARG A 90 -14.23 -16.59 -14.39
C ARG A 90 -14.37 -16.31 -12.90
N PRO A 91 -15.20 -17.06 -12.16
CA PRO A 91 -15.33 -16.90 -10.70
C PRO A 91 -14.01 -17.05 -9.94
N SER A 92 -13.10 -17.91 -10.41
CA SER A 92 -11.78 -18.11 -9.80
C SER A 92 -10.79 -16.99 -10.10
N GLU A 93 -11.02 -16.17 -11.13
CA GLU A 93 -10.16 -15.05 -11.55
C GLU A 93 -10.60 -13.75 -10.86
N SER A 94 -10.88 -13.84 -9.56
CA SER A 94 -11.41 -12.76 -8.74
C SER A 94 -10.34 -11.72 -8.38
N PRO A 95 -10.69 -10.42 -8.26
CA PRO A 95 -9.77 -9.39 -7.76
C PRO A 95 -9.23 -9.65 -6.36
N VAL A 96 -9.87 -10.53 -5.58
CA VAL A 96 -9.35 -10.96 -4.27
C VAL A 96 -7.96 -11.58 -4.41
N ASN A 97 -7.66 -12.21 -5.55
CA ASN A 97 -6.35 -12.81 -5.83
C ASN A 97 -5.23 -11.78 -5.94
N THR A 98 -5.54 -10.49 -6.12
CA THR A 98 -4.51 -9.45 -6.21
C THR A 98 -4.10 -8.89 -4.84
N LEU A 99 -4.85 -9.19 -3.78
CA LEU A 99 -4.55 -8.71 -2.42
C LEU A 99 -3.29 -9.35 -1.85
N THR A 100 -2.93 -10.54 -2.34
CA THR A 100 -1.71 -11.24 -2.01
C THR A 100 -0.86 -11.43 -3.26
N SER A 101 0.45 -11.47 -3.09
CA SER A 101 1.35 -11.73 -4.20
C SER A 101 1.05 -13.11 -4.78
N SER A 102 0.81 -13.19 -6.10
CA SER A 102 0.52 -14.47 -6.75
C SER A 102 1.67 -15.48 -6.52
N ARG A 103 1.30 -16.75 -6.32
CA ARG A 103 2.29 -17.83 -6.12
C ARG A 103 3.22 -17.93 -7.33
N CYS A 104 2.67 -17.85 -8.54
CA CYS A 104 3.44 -17.92 -9.76
C CYS A 104 4.48 -16.81 -9.87
N TRP A 105 4.11 -15.57 -9.57
CA TRP A 105 5.05 -14.45 -9.61
C TRP A 105 6.15 -14.60 -8.56
N MET A 106 5.79 -14.97 -7.33
CA MET A 106 6.77 -15.16 -6.25
C MET A 106 7.79 -16.24 -6.58
N GLU A 107 7.33 -17.39 -7.11
CA GLU A 107 8.20 -18.51 -7.47
C GLU A 107 9.11 -18.16 -8.66
N LEU A 108 8.56 -17.55 -9.71
CA LEU A 108 9.34 -17.05 -10.85
C LEU A 108 10.41 -16.05 -10.40
N HIS A 109 10.03 -15.08 -9.56
CA HIS A 109 10.96 -14.05 -9.09
C HIS A 109 12.07 -14.64 -8.20
N GLN A 110 11.80 -15.70 -7.43
CA GLN A 110 12.83 -16.36 -6.61
C GLN A 110 13.84 -17.15 -7.44
N LEU A 111 13.39 -17.76 -8.54
CA LEU A 111 14.25 -18.55 -9.42
C LEU A 111 15.05 -17.67 -10.39
N GLN A 112 14.46 -16.58 -10.90
CA GLN A 112 15.17 -15.62 -11.75
C GLN A 112 16.29 -14.87 -11.02
N THR A 113 16.22 -14.70 -9.70
CA THR A 113 17.31 -14.07 -8.93
C THR A 113 18.49 -15.01 -8.71
N THR A 114 18.36 -16.30 -9.04
CA THR A 114 19.41 -17.30 -8.85
C THR A 114 20.12 -17.70 -10.14
N ASP A 115 19.47 -17.60 -11.30
CA ASP A 115 20.05 -17.97 -12.60
C ASP A 115 19.79 -16.93 -13.70
N SER A 116 20.79 -16.70 -14.58
CA SER A 116 20.63 -15.92 -15.81
C SER A 116 20.08 -16.83 -16.92
N GLU A 117 18.81 -17.21 -16.81
CA GLU A 117 18.16 -18.15 -17.73
C GLU A 117 17.86 -17.52 -19.10
N GLN A 118 17.93 -18.34 -20.16
CA GLN A 118 17.52 -17.93 -21.51
C GLN A 118 15.98 -17.83 -21.62
N GLU A 119 15.47 -16.99 -22.52
CA GLU A 119 14.02 -16.72 -22.67
C GLU A 119 13.16 -18.00 -22.88
N ALA A 120 13.66 -18.98 -23.64
CA ALA A 120 12.97 -20.24 -23.87
C ALA A 120 12.91 -21.14 -22.61
N GLU A 121 13.92 -21.06 -21.74
CA GLU A 121 13.94 -21.76 -20.45
C GLU A 121 12.92 -21.12 -19.49
N LEU A 122 12.84 -19.79 -19.51
CA LEU A 122 11.87 -19.03 -18.72
C LEU A 122 10.41 -19.36 -19.10
N THR A 123 10.12 -19.51 -20.41
CA THR A 123 8.79 -19.94 -20.85
C THR A 123 8.43 -21.31 -20.30
N THR A 124 9.32 -22.29 -20.47
CA THR A 124 9.11 -23.66 -20.00
C THR A 124 8.98 -23.72 -18.47
N LEU A 125 9.76 -22.92 -17.76
CA LEU A 125 9.69 -22.80 -16.31
C LEU A 125 8.36 -22.20 -15.87
N GLY A 126 7.96 -21.07 -16.48
CA GLY A 126 6.70 -20.40 -16.19
C GLY A 126 5.48 -21.29 -16.43
N GLU A 127 5.48 -22.07 -17.51
CA GLU A 127 4.44 -23.07 -17.78
C GLU A 127 4.33 -24.09 -16.64
N ARG A 128 5.45 -24.70 -16.21
CA ARG A 128 5.46 -25.68 -15.12
C ARG A 128 4.96 -25.09 -13.81
N ILE A 129 5.45 -23.91 -13.44
CA ILE A 129 5.04 -23.20 -12.21
C ILE A 129 3.54 -22.96 -12.24
N GLN A 130 3.03 -22.43 -13.35
CA GLN A 130 1.62 -22.11 -13.47
C GLN A 130 0.70 -23.34 -13.49
N HIS A 131 1.18 -24.44 -14.07
CA HIS A 131 0.48 -25.72 -14.06
C HIS A 131 0.45 -26.34 -12.66
N HIS A 132 1.55 -26.26 -11.92
CA HIS A 132 1.63 -26.71 -10.52
C HIS A 132 0.76 -25.85 -9.59
N CYS A 133 0.74 -24.53 -9.83
CA CYS A 133 -0.09 -23.60 -9.08
C CYS A 133 -1.60 -23.78 -9.32
N GLY A 134 -2.00 -24.47 -10.40
CA GLY A 134 -3.40 -24.70 -10.78
C GLY A 134 -4.03 -23.59 -11.64
N CYS A 135 -3.25 -22.58 -12.05
CA CYS A 135 -3.74 -21.44 -12.83
C CYS A 135 -4.24 -21.84 -14.22
N SER A 136 -3.63 -22.87 -14.83
CA SER A 136 -4.10 -23.45 -16.09
C SER A 136 -5.34 -24.33 -15.95
N SER A 137 -5.71 -24.72 -14.71
CA SER A 137 -6.75 -25.71 -14.40
C SER A 137 -7.96 -25.10 -13.68
N GLY A 138 -8.03 -23.78 -13.57
CA GLY A 138 -9.16 -23.05 -12.98
C GLY A 138 -8.95 -22.59 -11.53
N GLU A 139 -7.80 -22.85 -10.91
CA GLU A 139 -7.40 -22.29 -9.61
C GLU A 139 -6.45 -21.10 -9.81
N SER A 140 -7.03 -19.98 -10.21
CA SER A 140 -6.28 -18.78 -10.61
C SER A 140 -5.72 -18.05 -9.39
N CYS A 141 -4.42 -17.73 -9.40
CA CYS A 141 -3.79 -16.83 -8.43
C CYS A 141 -3.65 -15.39 -8.96
N TYR A 142 -4.48 -15.03 -9.93
CA TYR A 142 -4.53 -13.73 -10.59
C TYR A 142 -6.00 -13.31 -10.76
N TRP A 143 -6.20 -12.03 -11.05
CA TRP A 143 -7.45 -11.50 -11.57
C TRP A 143 -7.35 -11.31 -13.08
N SER A 144 -8.46 -11.53 -13.77
CA SER A 144 -8.60 -11.29 -15.20
C SER A 144 -9.98 -10.71 -15.50
N SER A 145 -10.01 -9.63 -16.25
CA SER A 145 -11.26 -9.01 -16.73
C SER A 145 -12.02 -9.95 -17.67
N SER A 146 -13.32 -9.75 -17.83
CA SER A 146 -14.05 -10.43 -18.90
C SER A 146 -13.48 -10.10 -20.29
N ALA A 147 -13.55 -11.08 -21.18
CA ALA A 147 -13.17 -10.92 -22.57
C ALA A 147 -13.86 -9.71 -23.24
N SER A 148 -13.13 -8.92 -24.02
CA SER A 148 -13.78 -7.95 -24.92
C SER A 148 -13.03 -7.75 -26.22
N THR A 149 -13.78 -7.41 -27.28
CA THR A 149 -13.25 -7.16 -28.63
C THR A 149 -12.69 -5.74 -28.80
N ASN A 150 -12.86 -4.89 -27.79
CA ASN A 150 -12.37 -3.52 -27.80
C ASN A 150 -11.04 -3.41 -27.05
N GLN A 151 -9.95 -3.14 -27.77
CA GLN A 151 -8.62 -2.91 -27.19
C GLN A 151 -8.59 -1.72 -26.23
N ASN A 152 -9.47 -0.73 -26.42
CA ASN A 152 -9.54 0.49 -25.60
C ASN A 152 -10.57 0.38 -24.46
N ALA A 153 -11.08 -0.83 -24.19
CA ALA A 153 -11.96 -1.03 -23.04
C ALA A 153 -11.26 -0.70 -21.73
N THR A 154 -12.05 -0.28 -20.75
CA THR A 154 -11.59 0.13 -19.43
C THR A 154 -12.20 -0.80 -18.38
N GLU A 155 -11.40 -1.19 -17.40
CA GLU A 155 -11.82 -1.96 -16.24
C GLU A 155 -11.56 -1.16 -14.96
N PHE A 156 -12.19 -1.54 -13.85
CA PHE A 156 -11.85 -0.97 -12.54
C PHE A 156 -11.89 -2.03 -11.45
N ILE A 157 -11.09 -1.81 -10.41
CA ILE A 157 -11.18 -2.53 -9.14
C ILE A 157 -11.16 -1.51 -8.01
N ASP A 158 -12.14 -1.62 -7.12
CA ASP A 158 -12.28 -0.81 -5.92
C ASP A 158 -11.78 -1.60 -4.71
N TYR A 159 -10.84 -1.02 -3.97
CA TYR A 159 -10.27 -1.60 -2.76
C TYR A 159 -10.59 -0.75 -1.54
N ALA A 160 -10.98 -1.42 -0.45
CA ALA A 160 -10.96 -0.82 0.88
C ALA A 160 -9.52 -0.73 1.40
N LEU A 161 -9.24 0.33 2.16
CA LEU A 161 -7.99 0.46 2.90
C LEU A 161 -8.13 -0.15 4.31
N ASN A 162 -7.06 -0.74 4.82
CA ASN A 162 -7.01 -1.37 6.14
C ASN A 162 -6.81 -0.32 7.26
N GLY A 163 -7.71 0.66 7.29
CA GLY A 163 -7.71 1.74 8.26
C GLY A 163 -7.04 3.04 7.79
N PRO A 164 -7.01 4.07 8.66
CA PRO A 164 -6.51 5.38 8.28
C PRO A 164 -5.01 5.35 8.01
N CYS A 165 -4.60 5.90 6.88
CA CYS A 165 -3.21 5.90 6.42
C CYS A 165 -2.88 7.16 5.60
N VAL A 166 -1.61 7.36 5.28
CA VAL A 166 -1.15 8.30 4.26
C VAL A 166 -0.50 7.50 3.14
N VAL A 167 -1.13 7.48 1.98
CA VAL A 167 -0.69 6.73 0.79
C VAL A 167 0.31 7.56 0.00
N ASN A 168 1.42 6.94 -0.37
CA ASN A 168 2.48 7.52 -1.18
C ASN A 168 2.50 6.97 -2.60
N ALA A 169 2.30 5.66 -2.74
CA ALA A 169 2.39 4.98 -4.02
C ALA A 169 1.39 3.82 -4.10
N VAL A 170 1.10 3.39 -5.32
CA VAL A 170 0.39 2.14 -5.60
C VAL A 170 1.32 1.27 -6.43
N GLN A 171 1.38 -0.02 -6.15
CA GLN A 171 2.15 -0.97 -6.94
C GLN A 171 1.22 -1.99 -7.59
N ILE A 172 1.53 -2.41 -8.81
CA ILE A 172 0.81 -3.49 -9.49
C ILE A 172 1.80 -4.46 -10.11
N VAL A 173 1.39 -5.71 -10.29
CA VAL A 173 2.08 -6.72 -11.11
C VAL A 173 1.09 -7.21 -12.16
N PRO A 174 1.31 -6.92 -13.45
CA PRO A 174 0.56 -7.57 -14.52
C PRO A 174 0.78 -9.08 -14.56
N TYR A 175 -0.18 -9.84 -15.07
CA TYR A 175 -0.03 -11.29 -15.19
C TYR A 175 0.35 -11.71 -16.61
N ARG A 176 1.36 -12.58 -16.71
CA ARG A 176 1.75 -13.29 -17.93
C ARG A 176 1.18 -14.70 -17.91
N VAL A 177 0.68 -15.16 -19.05
CA VAL A 177 0.13 -16.50 -19.22
C VAL A 177 1.13 -17.33 -20.01
N PHE A 178 1.94 -18.14 -19.32
CA PHE A 178 3.01 -18.91 -19.96
C PHE A 178 2.48 -20.10 -20.75
N TRP A 179 1.34 -20.69 -20.36
CA TRP A 179 0.72 -21.83 -21.07
C TRP A 179 -0.02 -21.44 -22.36
N HIS A 180 0.08 -20.18 -22.81
CA HIS A 180 -0.42 -19.72 -24.10
C HIS A 180 0.74 -19.53 -25.09
N PRO A 181 0.50 -19.67 -26.40
CA PRO A 181 1.48 -19.35 -27.43
C PRO A 181 2.09 -17.96 -27.22
N ASP A 182 3.42 -17.87 -27.30
CA ASP A 182 4.23 -16.66 -27.08
C ASP A 182 4.18 -16.07 -25.65
N SER A 183 3.65 -16.82 -24.68
CA SER A 183 3.58 -16.42 -23.27
C SER A 183 3.11 -14.97 -23.05
N PRO A 184 1.90 -14.60 -23.51
CA PRO A 184 1.40 -13.24 -23.51
C PRO A 184 1.26 -12.63 -22.11
N THR A 185 1.69 -11.38 -21.95
CA THR A 185 1.30 -10.54 -20.79
C THR A 185 0.06 -9.74 -21.15
N TYR A 186 -0.93 -9.73 -20.25
CA TYR A 186 -2.17 -8.97 -20.42
C TYR A 186 -2.22 -7.76 -19.51
N ALA A 187 -1.21 -6.88 -19.59
CA ALA A 187 -1.23 -5.64 -18.83
C ALA A 187 -2.22 -4.63 -19.43
N PRO A 188 -2.82 -3.76 -18.60
CA PRO A 188 -3.46 -2.55 -19.12
C PRO A 188 -2.43 -1.67 -19.84
N LYS A 189 -2.86 -0.78 -20.74
CA LYS A 189 -1.95 0.22 -21.32
C LYS A 189 -1.58 1.27 -20.28
N ARG A 190 -2.59 1.76 -19.56
CA ARG A 190 -2.43 2.81 -18.55
C ARG A 190 -3.25 2.53 -17.29
N VAL A 191 -2.88 3.14 -16.18
CA VAL A 191 -3.63 3.10 -14.91
C VAL A 191 -3.89 4.49 -14.35
N ARG A 192 -5.03 4.64 -13.67
CA ARG A 192 -5.39 5.83 -12.89
C ARG A 192 -5.82 5.42 -11.49
N PHE A 193 -5.41 6.19 -10.49
CA PHE A 193 -5.75 5.98 -9.09
C PHE A 193 -6.67 7.09 -8.60
N GLU A 194 -7.84 6.71 -8.08
CA GLU A 194 -8.86 7.63 -7.60
C GLU A 194 -9.25 7.25 -6.17
N PHE A 195 -9.41 8.25 -5.30
CA PHE A 195 -9.80 8.03 -3.91
C PHE A 195 -11.15 8.70 -3.63
N PHE A 196 -12.04 7.95 -2.98
CA PHE A 196 -13.41 8.35 -2.65
C PHE A 196 -13.66 8.16 -1.16
N ASP A 197 -14.51 9.01 -0.57
CA ASP A 197 -15.00 8.81 0.80
C ASP A 197 -16.42 8.25 0.77
N VAL A 198 -16.65 7.14 1.49
CA VAL A 198 -17.94 6.43 1.50
C VAL A 198 -19.06 7.23 2.17
N ASP A 199 -18.74 8.20 3.04
CA ASP A 199 -19.76 9.08 3.64
C ASP A 199 -20.38 10.04 2.64
N ASP A 200 -19.58 10.60 1.72
CA ASP A 200 -20.10 11.37 0.57
C ASP A 200 -20.93 10.46 -0.37
N MET A 201 -20.71 9.14 -0.29
CA MET A 201 -21.56 8.15 -0.93
C MET A 201 -22.87 7.84 -0.21
N ALA A 202 -22.98 8.16 1.07
CA ALA A 202 -24.19 7.93 1.86
C ALA A 202 -25.07 9.20 1.98
N THR A 203 -24.49 10.40 2.04
CA THR A 203 -25.21 11.67 2.22
C THR A 203 -26.00 12.14 0.99
N LEU A 204 -25.65 11.68 -0.21
CA LEU A 204 -26.49 11.86 -1.42
C LEU A 204 -27.67 10.86 -1.51
N GLN A 205 -27.80 9.93 -0.56
CA GLN A 205 -28.72 8.77 -0.65
C GLN A 205 -29.69 8.71 0.54
N GLY A 206 -30.72 9.54 0.49
CA GLY A 206 -31.91 9.32 1.33
C GLY A 206 -32.52 7.92 1.09
N ALA A 207 -32.83 7.23 2.18
CA ALA A 207 -33.68 6.03 2.30
C ALA A 207 -33.16 4.69 1.74
N ALA A 208 -32.60 3.88 2.65
CA ALA A 208 -32.85 2.45 2.90
C ALA A 208 -32.76 1.37 1.77
N GLY A 209 -32.71 1.71 0.49
CA GLY A 209 -32.77 0.74 -0.61
C GLY A 209 -31.43 0.39 -1.28
N TRP A 210 -30.35 1.14 -0.99
CA TRP A 210 -29.16 1.13 -1.84
C TRP A 210 -27.99 0.29 -1.34
N ARG A 211 -27.99 -0.19 -0.08
CA ARG A 211 -26.87 -0.97 0.50
C ARG A 211 -26.52 -2.24 -0.28
N ASN A 212 -27.46 -2.77 -1.08
CA ASN A 212 -27.31 -4.02 -1.83
C ASN A 212 -26.87 -3.85 -3.31
N ARG A 213 -26.48 -2.65 -3.76
CA ARG A 213 -26.10 -2.39 -5.16
C ARG A 213 -24.57 -2.31 -5.34
N PRO A 214 -23.96 -2.93 -6.37
CA PRO A 214 -22.50 -2.89 -6.57
C PRO A 214 -21.95 -1.45 -6.69
N LEU A 215 -20.79 -1.17 -6.07
CA LEU A 215 -20.12 0.15 -6.07
C LEU A 215 -19.79 0.66 -7.48
N GLY A 216 -19.66 -0.25 -8.46
CA GLY A 216 -19.48 0.08 -9.87
C GLY A 216 -20.56 1.00 -10.45
N THR A 217 -21.82 0.80 -10.05
CA THR A 217 -22.94 1.70 -10.39
C THR A 217 -23.00 2.97 -9.54
N ARG A 218 -22.25 3.04 -8.43
CA ARG A 218 -22.28 4.16 -7.46
C ARG A 218 -21.20 5.22 -7.76
N ALA A 219 -20.06 4.83 -8.33
CA ALA A 219 -18.95 5.73 -8.59
C ALA A 219 -19.14 6.71 -9.77
N SER A 220 -20.14 6.51 -10.63
CA SER A 220 -20.50 7.51 -11.66
C SER A 220 -21.16 8.77 -11.08
N VAL A 221 -21.60 8.73 -9.82
CA VAL A 221 -22.32 9.83 -9.16
C VAL A 221 -21.41 10.62 -8.22
N ILE A 222 -20.25 10.07 -7.85
CA ILE A 222 -19.48 10.56 -6.70
C ILE A 222 -18.10 10.97 -7.15
N LYS A 223 -17.81 12.24 -6.92
CA LYS A 223 -16.56 12.85 -7.36
C LYS A 223 -15.43 12.36 -6.44
N PRO A 224 -14.32 11.83 -6.98
CA PRO A 224 -13.17 11.50 -6.15
C PRO A 224 -12.60 12.80 -5.55
N PHE A 225 -12.20 12.76 -4.29
CA PHE A 225 -11.49 13.89 -3.66
C PHE A 225 -10.03 13.97 -4.13
N PHE A 226 -9.52 12.88 -4.73
CA PHE A 226 -8.22 12.82 -5.39
C PHE A 226 -8.29 11.93 -6.63
N ALA A 227 -7.70 12.38 -7.73
CA ALA A 227 -7.45 11.58 -8.92
C ALA A 227 -6.02 11.84 -9.41
N SER A 228 -5.29 10.77 -9.71
CA SER A 228 -3.98 10.88 -10.36
C SER A 228 -4.11 11.20 -11.85
N HIS A 229 -2.98 11.53 -12.48
CA HIS A 229 -2.87 11.41 -13.94
C HIS A 229 -2.83 9.93 -14.34
N ASP A 230 -2.91 9.67 -15.65
CA ASP A 230 -2.77 8.32 -16.21
C ASP A 230 -1.28 7.94 -16.26
N TYR A 231 -0.91 6.82 -15.66
CA TYR A 231 0.44 6.26 -15.74
C TYR A 231 0.50 5.21 -16.84
N GLU A 232 1.58 5.19 -17.61
CA GLU A 232 1.88 4.09 -18.54
C GLU A 232 2.26 2.82 -17.77
N VAL A 233 1.78 1.68 -18.25
CA VAL A 233 2.08 0.37 -17.67
C VAL A 233 2.88 -0.43 -18.68
N LYS A 234 4.01 -0.98 -18.23
CA LYS A 234 4.82 -1.90 -19.04
C LYS A 234 4.09 -3.24 -19.15
N ASN A 235 4.11 -3.83 -20.35
CA ASN A 235 3.49 -5.13 -20.59
C ASN A 235 4.37 -6.30 -20.14
N ASP A 236 4.72 -6.31 -18.85
CA ASP A 236 5.62 -7.30 -18.27
C ASP A 236 5.17 -7.72 -16.86
N MET A 237 5.46 -8.97 -16.48
CA MET A 237 5.08 -9.56 -15.19
C MET A 237 6.08 -9.18 -14.10
N THR A 238 6.23 -7.87 -13.89
CA THR A 238 7.15 -7.27 -12.92
C THR A 238 6.41 -6.30 -12.01
N LEU A 239 6.91 -6.10 -10.79
CA LEU A 239 6.38 -5.09 -9.87
C LEU A 239 6.65 -3.68 -10.42
N GLN A 240 5.57 -2.94 -10.65
CA GLN A 240 5.61 -1.57 -11.13
C GLN A 240 5.04 -0.65 -10.06
N GLU A 241 5.82 0.33 -9.61
CA GLU A 241 5.44 1.32 -8.60
C GLU A 241 5.05 2.66 -9.24
N PHE A 242 3.93 3.22 -8.80
CA PHE A 242 3.39 4.49 -9.25
C PHE A 242 3.30 5.47 -8.08
N LEU A 243 4.22 6.44 -8.05
CA LEU A 243 4.23 7.51 -7.05
C LEU A 243 3.09 8.49 -7.30
N LEU A 244 2.28 8.75 -6.27
CA LEU A 244 1.23 9.75 -6.37
C LEU A 244 1.85 11.17 -6.37
N PRO A 245 1.34 12.11 -7.21
CA PRO A 245 1.88 13.47 -7.29
C PRO A 245 1.78 14.23 -5.96
N ARG A 246 0.80 13.88 -5.14
CA ARG A 246 0.69 14.29 -3.74
C ARG A 246 0.28 13.06 -2.93
N LYS A 247 0.79 12.95 -1.71
CA LYS A 247 0.38 11.86 -0.82
C LYS A 247 -1.10 12.01 -0.47
N VAL A 248 -1.79 10.91 -0.22
CA VAL A 248 -3.24 10.93 0.04
C VAL A 248 -3.49 10.47 1.46
N ALA A 249 -4.01 11.36 2.32
CA ALA A 249 -4.51 10.95 3.62
C ALA A 249 -5.88 10.30 3.45
N ALA A 250 -5.97 9.08 3.96
CA ALA A 250 -7.15 8.24 3.87
C ALA A 250 -7.72 7.94 5.26
N SER A 251 -9.04 7.83 5.31
CA SER A 251 -9.81 7.43 6.49
C SER A 251 -10.17 5.94 6.42
N LYS A 252 -10.85 5.43 7.45
CA LYS A 252 -11.44 4.07 7.40
C LYS A 252 -12.50 3.90 6.30
N LYS A 253 -13.03 5.01 5.79
CA LYS A 253 -14.12 5.04 4.82
C LYS A 253 -13.61 5.38 3.42
N THR A 254 -12.29 5.47 3.24
CA THR A 254 -11.71 5.79 1.95
C THR A 254 -11.58 4.52 1.11
N VAL A 255 -12.03 4.61 -0.14
CA VAL A 255 -11.91 3.56 -1.16
C VAL A 255 -10.93 4.01 -2.23
N LEU A 256 -9.98 3.13 -2.58
CA LEU A 256 -9.09 3.31 -3.72
C LEU A 256 -9.68 2.60 -4.93
N ARG A 257 -9.96 3.33 -6.00
CA ARG A 257 -10.22 2.77 -7.32
C ARG A 257 -8.94 2.75 -8.14
N ILE A 258 -8.66 1.60 -8.73
CA ILE A 258 -7.69 1.46 -9.82
C ILE A 258 -8.47 1.31 -11.11
N THR A 259 -8.36 2.31 -11.99
CA THR A 259 -8.95 2.28 -13.33
C THR A 259 -7.89 1.84 -14.33
N LEU A 260 -8.14 0.72 -15.01
CA LEU A 260 -7.26 0.04 -15.95
C LEU A 260 -7.69 0.42 -17.37
N ILE A 261 -6.89 1.22 -18.07
CA ILE A 261 -7.28 1.91 -19.30
C ILE A 261 -6.57 1.26 -20.50
N GLY A 262 -7.37 0.67 -21.39
CA GLY A 262 -6.90 0.00 -22.58
C GLY A 262 -6.08 -1.25 -22.28
N ARG A 263 -5.85 -2.06 -23.32
CA ARG A 263 -5.25 -3.40 -23.21
C ARG A 263 -4.11 -3.54 -24.21
N HIS A 264 -2.95 -4.02 -23.78
CA HIS A 264 -1.76 -4.06 -24.65
C HIS A 264 -1.96 -4.97 -25.86
N GLN A 265 -2.41 -6.20 -25.63
CA GLN A 265 -2.48 -7.22 -26.67
C GLN A 265 -3.74 -8.09 -26.58
N ALA A 266 -4.12 -8.63 -27.74
CA ALA A 266 -5.18 -9.63 -27.82
C ALA A 266 -4.63 -11.01 -27.44
N GLN A 267 -5.55 -11.94 -27.20
CA GLN A 267 -5.27 -13.35 -27.07
C GLN A 267 -4.55 -13.86 -28.32
N THR A 268 -3.47 -14.62 -28.10
CA THR A 268 -2.56 -15.12 -29.15
C THR A 268 -3.01 -16.43 -29.80
N PHE A 269 -4.17 -17.00 -29.42
CA PHE A 269 -4.70 -18.16 -30.11
C PHE A 269 -5.19 -17.76 -31.51
N GLU A 270 -4.47 -18.21 -32.54
CA GLU A 270 -4.93 -18.10 -33.93
C GLU A 270 -6.10 -19.07 -34.15
N LEU A 271 -7.28 -18.52 -34.43
CA LEU A 271 -8.39 -19.30 -34.98
C LEU A 271 -8.12 -19.48 -36.49
N PRO A 272 -8.23 -20.70 -37.06
CA PRO A 272 -8.02 -20.90 -38.50
C PRO A 272 -8.92 -19.97 -39.34
N GLU A 273 -8.40 -19.43 -40.44
CA GLU A 273 -9.06 -18.40 -41.28
C GLU A 273 -10.48 -18.79 -41.72
N GLU A 274 -10.73 -20.08 -41.91
CA GLU A 274 -12.03 -20.68 -42.26
C GLU A 274 -13.14 -20.37 -41.23
N PHE A 275 -12.76 -20.00 -40.01
CA PHE A 275 -13.68 -19.64 -38.93
C PHE A 275 -13.87 -18.13 -38.77
N LEU A 276 -13.13 -17.27 -39.48
CA LEU A 276 -13.18 -15.80 -39.32
C LEU A 276 -14.27 -15.09 -40.17
N ASP A 277 -15.39 -15.76 -40.42
CA ASP A 277 -16.57 -15.17 -41.11
C ASP A 277 -17.31 -14.17 -40.20
N GLY A 278 -16.82 -12.93 -40.14
CA GLY A 278 -17.56 -11.70 -39.75
C GLY A 278 -18.23 -11.62 -38.37
N ASN A 279 -18.27 -12.69 -37.60
CA ASN A 279 -18.98 -12.78 -36.32
C ASN A 279 -18.13 -12.16 -35.19
N GLU A 280 -18.70 -11.20 -34.45
CA GLU A 280 -18.03 -10.52 -33.33
C GLU A 280 -17.52 -11.49 -32.25
N GLU A 281 -18.17 -12.65 -32.10
CA GLU A 281 -17.73 -13.69 -31.18
C GLU A 281 -16.34 -14.24 -31.52
N ARG A 282 -15.92 -14.16 -32.79
CA ARG A 282 -14.69 -14.76 -33.33
C ARG A 282 -13.55 -13.78 -33.52
N ARG A 283 -13.74 -12.50 -33.17
CA ARG A 283 -12.66 -11.49 -33.15
C ARG A 283 -11.69 -11.76 -32.00
N PRO A 284 -10.40 -11.41 -32.16
CA PRO A 284 -9.41 -11.51 -31.08
C PRO A 284 -9.92 -10.82 -29.81
N LYS A 285 -9.87 -11.56 -28.70
CA LYS A 285 -10.33 -11.06 -27.41
C LYS A 285 -9.18 -10.44 -26.66
N TYR A 286 -9.43 -9.32 -26.02
CA TYR A 286 -8.48 -8.64 -25.16
C TYR A 286 -8.89 -8.84 -23.71
N TYR A 287 -7.87 -8.97 -22.86
CA TYR A 287 -7.99 -9.13 -21.42
C TYR A 287 -7.09 -8.12 -20.70
N CYS A 288 -7.41 -7.82 -19.44
CA CYS A 288 -6.52 -7.20 -18.47
C CYS A 288 -6.35 -8.18 -17.32
N CYS A 289 -5.12 -8.53 -16.99
CA CYS A 289 -4.81 -9.46 -15.91
C CYS A 289 -3.78 -8.87 -14.94
N LEU A 290 -4.09 -8.94 -13.65
CA LEU A 290 -3.21 -8.51 -12.57
C LEU A 290 -2.98 -9.67 -11.60
N SER A 291 -1.75 -9.84 -11.15
CA SER A 291 -1.38 -10.88 -10.20
C SER A 291 -1.08 -10.35 -8.81
N TYR A 292 -0.97 -9.03 -8.65
CA TYR A 292 -0.76 -8.39 -7.37
C TYR A 292 -1.07 -6.89 -7.46
N VAL A 293 -1.62 -6.35 -6.38
CA VAL A 293 -1.79 -4.91 -6.15
C VAL A 293 -1.36 -4.62 -4.71
N ASN A 294 -0.62 -3.54 -4.51
CA ASN A 294 -0.20 -3.05 -3.21
C ASN A 294 -0.41 -1.54 -3.09
N VAL A 295 -0.52 -1.08 -1.85
CA VAL A 295 -0.54 0.34 -1.51
C VAL A 295 0.60 0.62 -0.55
N CYS A 296 1.52 1.51 -0.94
CA CYS A 296 2.67 1.90 -0.14
C CYS A 296 2.36 3.20 0.59
N GLY A 297 2.55 3.20 1.91
CA GLY A 297 2.22 4.35 2.73
C GLY A 297 2.54 4.17 4.19
N VAL A 298 1.96 5.02 5.02
CA VAL A 298 2.17 5.01 6.47
C VAL A 298 0.82 4.99 7.19
N PRO A 299 0.52 3.96 7.99
CA PRO A 299 -0.72 3.89 8.75
C PRO A 299 -0.72 4.90 9.91
N TRP A 300 -1.87 5.46 10.25
CA TRP A 300 -2.02 6.49 11.30
C TRP A 300 -1.73 5.98 12.70
N LYS A 301 -1.89 4.68 12.89
CA LYS A 301 -1.38 3.90 14.01
C LYS A 301 -0.50 2.82 13.40
N PRO A 302 0.65 2.49 13.99
CA PRO A 302 1.42 1.33 13.54
C PRO A 302 0.49 0.12 13.47
N VAL A 303 0.51 -0.61 12.35
CA VAL A 303 -0.21 -1.88 12.31
C VAL A 303 0.52 -2.80 13.28
N GLN A 304 -0.20 -3.31 14.26
CA GLN A 304 0.36 -4.32 15.15
C GLN A 304 0.52 -5.57 14.29
N THR A 305 1.75 -5.94 13.98
CA THR A 305 2.04 -7.22 13.36
C THR A 305 1.53 -8.29 14.32
N GLU A 306 0.57 -9.13 13.93
CA GLU A 306 0.13 -10.30 14.70
C GLU A 306 1.23 -11.39 14.80
N SER A 307 2.50 -10.99 14.82
CA SER A 307 3.64 -11.81 15.25
C SER A 307 4.08 -11.49 16.69
N GLU A 308 3.43 -10.55 17.39
CA GLU A 308 3.68 -10.28 18.82
C GLU A 308 2.40 -10.35 19.69
N ALA A 309 1.23 -10.64 19.11
CA ALA A 309 -0.05 -10.72 19.84
C ALA A 309 -0.44 -12.14 20.30
N SER A 310 0.46 -13.12 20.17
CA SER A 310 0.25 -14.50 20.66
C SER A 310 1.44 -15.06 21.43
N THR A 311 2.14 -14.21 22.21
CA THR A 311 2.84 -14.64 23.44
C THR A 311 3.05 -13.47 24.39
N SER A 312 1.96 -12.87 24.86
CA SER A 312 1.99 -12.11 26.12
C SER A 312 0.75 -12.42 26.95
N ILE A 313 0.51 -13.72 27.17
CA ILE A 313 -0.01 -14.13 28.46
C ILE A 313 1.08 -13.76 29.45
N ALA A 314 0.76 -12.88 30.39
CA ALA A 314 1.62 -12.52 31.50
C ALA A 314 2.05 -13.79 32.26
N GLN A 315 3.15 -14.41 31.85
CA GLN A 315 3.88 -15.35 32.68
C GLN A 315 4.69 -14.50 33.65
N SER A 316 4.22 -14.46 34.89
CA SER A 316 5.04 -14.05 36.01
C SER A 316 6.31 -14.90 36.00
N TYR A 317 7.44 -14.28 35.65
CA TYR A 317 8.76 -14.90 35.82
C TYR A 317 9.01 -15.08 37.31
N SER A 318 8.53 -16.20 37.85
CA SER A 318 9.02 -16.75 39.11
C SER A 318 10.37 -17.39 38.83
N MET A 319 11.45 -16.64 39.03
CA MET A 319 12.78 -17.25 39.11
C MET A 319 12.76 -18.25 40.26
N SER A 320 13.22 -19.48 40.00
CA SER A 320 13.36 -20.47 41.08
C SER A 320 14.25 -19.89 42.20
N PRO A 321 13.96 -20.17 43.48
CA PRO A 321 14.74 -19.63 44.61
C PRO A 321 16.25 -19.87 44.47
N ASN A 322 16.62 -20.97 43.82
CA ASN A 322 18.00 -21.37 43.56
C ASN A 322 18.71 -20.47 42.53
N LEU A 323 18.01 -20.02 41.49
CA LEU A 323 18.57 -19.09 40.50
C LEU A 323 18.71 -17.67 41.06
N ARG A 324 17.78 -17.25 41.92
CA ARG A 324 17.88 -15.97 42.64
C ARG A 324 19.07 -15.95 43.59
N MET A 325 19.31 -17.02 44.34
CA MET A 325 20.47 -17.12 45.22
C MET A 325 21.79 -17.13 44.42
N ALA A 326 21.86 -17.84 43.30
CA ALA A 326 23.05 -17.86 42.43
C ALA A 326 23.34 -16.48 41.80
N ALA A 327 22.30 -15.76 41.36
CA ALA A 327 22.46 -14.41 40.79
C ALA A 327 22.89 -13.38 41.86
N LEU A 328 22.32 -13.45 43.07
CA LEU A 328 22.67 -12.55 44.16
C LEU A 328 24.06 -12.84 44.74
N THR A 329 24.47 -14.12 44.84
CA THR A 329 25.84 -14.48 45.23
C THR A 329 26.85 -14.09 44.15
N GLY A 330 26.54 -14.28 42.87
CA GLY A 330 27.38 -13.81 41.76
C GLY A 330 27.57 -12.29 41.76
N LEU A 331 26.49 -11.53 41.99
CA LEU A 331 26.55 -10.07 42.08
C LEU A 331 27.33 -9.60 43.31
N ALA A 332 27.17 -10.27 44.46
CA ALA A 332 27.91 -9.96 45.68
C ALA A 332 29.42 -10.23 45.52
N VAL A 333 29.79 -11.36 44.91
CA VAL A 333 31.21 -11.67 44.62
C VAL A 333 31.80 -10.66 43.65
N TYR A 334 31.07 -10.25 42.61
CA TYR A 334 31.51 -9.22 41.68
C TYR A 334 31.70 -7.87 42.36
N MET A 335 30.75 -7.43 43.17
CA MET A 335 30.87 -6.16 43.92
C MET A 335 32.01 -6.19 44.94
N THR A 336 32.23 -7.33 45.61
CA THR A 336 33.34 -7.48 46.57
C THR A 336 34.68 -7.44 45.85
N ALA A 337 34.81 -8.11 44.70
CA ALA A 337 36.02 -8.06 43.88
C ALA A 337 36.29 -6.64 43.31
N CYS A 338 35.24 -5.92 42.90
CA CYS A 338 35.37 -4.53 42.49
C CYS A 338 35.78 -3.61 43.64
N TYR A 339 35.26 -3.84 44.85
CA TYR A 339 35.59 -3.04 46.03
C TYR A 339 37.01 -3.32 46.56
N GLU A 340 37.42 -4.58 46.63
CA GLU A 340 38.80 -4.96 46.99
C GLU A 340 39.81 -4.50 45.94
N GLY A 341 39.45 -4.55 44.66
CA GLY A 341 40.27 -3.97 43.57
C GLY A 341 40.41 -2.45 43.65
N PHE A 342 39.44 -1.75 44.24
CA PHE A 342 39.48 -0.31 44.46
C PHE A 342 40.37 0.06 45.67
N VAL A 343 40.30 -0.72 46.76
CA VAL A 343 41.16 -0.54 47.95
C VAL A 343 42.61 -0.97 47.70
N GLY A 344 42.84 -1.95 46.82
CA GLY A 344 44.19 -2.36 46.40
C GLY A 344 44.94 -1.31 45.57
N ARG A 345 44.23 -0.37 44.92
CA ARG A 345 44.84 0.73 44.15
C ARG A 345 45.18 1.96 44.99
N THR A 346 44.54 2.17 46.14
CA THR A 346 44.83 3.32 47.02
C THR A 346 45.98 3.08 47.99
N ARG A 347 46.48 1.84 48.13
CA ARG A 347 47.67 1.51 48.96
C ARG A 347 49.01 1.44 48.21
N ARG A 348 49.06 1.81 46.92
CA ARG A 348 50.29 1.78 46.10
C ARG A 348 50.89 3.15 45.80
N TRP A 349 50.38 4.19 46.47
CA TRP A 349 50.93 5.54 46.46
C TRP A 349 50.98 6.06 47.91
N GLU A 350 51.80 5.40 48.72
CA GLU A 350 52.50 5.99 49.87
C GLU A 350 54.00 5.81 49.65
#